data_AF-A0A920T9A9-F1
#
_entry.id   AF-A0A920T9A9-F1
#
_cell.length_a   1.000
_cell.length_b   1.000
_cell.length_c   1.000
_cell.angle_alpha   90.00
_cell.angle_beta   90.00
_cell.angle_gamma   90.00
#
_symmetry.space_group_name_H-M   'P 1'
#
loop_
_entity.id
_entity.type
_entity.pdbx_description
1 polymer ?
#
loop_
_entity_poly.entity_id
_entity_poly.type
_entity_poly.pdbx_seq_one_letter_code
_entity_poly.pdbx_strand_id
1 'polypeptide(L)'
;MDLEELEHRLESLRLRGVKGTTGTQASFLSLFDGDHDKVSRLEQLVAEKMGDGRVYPVTGQTYSRKIDAQVLGVLSGIGISAHKAGNDVRILQHRKEIEEPFGKKQVGSSAMAYKRNPMRSERMCSLARYAISLHDSAADTAATQWMERTLDDSANRRLTLPQAFLAIDAVLILFRNIVDGLVVYPQVISRKLGEECRSWRPRRS
;
A
#
# COMPACT_ATOMS: atom_id res chain seq x y z
N MET A 1 -2.28 13.05 1.04
CA MET A 1 -1.01 12.33 1.27
C MET A 1 -1.03 10.96 0.60
N ASP A 2 -1.61 9.91 1.19
CA ASP A 2 -1.54 8.56 0.59
C ASP A 2 -2.24 8.45 -0.78
N LEU A 3 -3.43 9.05 -0.91
CA LEU A 3 -4.18 9.07 -2.18
C LEU A 3 -3.43 9.87 -3.25
N GLU A 4 -2.91 11.05 -2.91
CA GLU A 4 -2.15 11.90 -3.84
C GLU A 4 -0.92 11.18 -4.38
N GLU A 5 -0.18 10.46 -3.53
CA GLU A 5 0.98 9.68 -3.97
C GLU A 5 0.55 8.48 -4.85
N LEU A 6 -0.56 7.82 -4.53
CA LEU A 6 -1.13 6.76 -5.37
C LEU A 6 -1.53 7.28 -6.76
N GLU A 7 -2.27 8.37 -6.81
CA GLU A 7 -2.68 9.04 -8.06
C GLU A 7 -1.45 9.46 -8.86
N HIS A 8 -0.46 10.07 -8.22
CA HIS A 8 0.79 10.43 -8.87
C HIS A 8 1.53 9.21 -9.44
N ARG A 9 1.52 8.05 -8.77
CA ARG A 9 2.10 6.82 -9.33
C ARG A 9 1.29 6.28 -10.50
N LEU A 10 -0.03 6.21 -10.41
CA LEU A 10 -0.89 5.78 -11.51
C LEU A 10 -0.70 6.68 -12.74
N GLU A 11 -0.59 7.98 -12.53
CA GLU A 11 -0.34 8.95 -13.59
C GLU A 11 1.07 8.90 -14.14
N SER A 12 2.08 8.48 -13.37
CA SER A 12 3.49 8.49 -13.84
C SER A 12 3.99 7.15 -14.37
N LEU A 13 3.29 6.05 -14.08
CA LEU A 13 3.61 4.72 -14.56
C LEU A 13 3.57 4.66 -16.09
N ARG A 14 4.53 3.94 -16.67
CA ARG A 14 4.66 3.77 -18.13
C ARG A 14 4.88 2.30 -18.46
N LEU A 15 4.56 1.92 -19.69
CA LEU A 15 4.90 0.62 -20.22
C LEU A 15 6.42 0.54 -20.50
N ARG A 16 7.02 -0.64 -20.37
CA ARG A 16 8.39 -0.87 -20.88
C ARG A 16 8.49 -0.59 -22.39
N GLY A 17 7.46 -0.98 -23.15
CA GLY A 17 7.51 -0.97 -24.61
C GLY A 17 8.28 -2.16 -25.19
N VAL A 18 8.64 -2.02 -26.45
CA VAL A 18 9.25 -3.06 -27.27
C VAL A 18 10.74 -2.75 -27.37
N LYS A 19 11.52 -3.20 -26.38
CA LYS A 19 12.91 -2.75 -26.17
C LYS A 19 14.01 -3.78 -26.47
N GLY A 20 13.65 -5.04 -26.74
CA GLY A 20 14.61 -6.12 -26.99
C GLY A 20 15.38 -6.57 -25.73
N THR A 21 16.38 -7.43 -25.90
CA THR A 21 17.04 -8.13 -24.77
C THR A 21 17.87 -7.22 -23.88
N THR A 22 18.49 -6.18 -24.42
CA THR A 22 19.37 -5.24 -23.68
C THR A 22 18.87 -3.80 -23.75
N GLY A 23 17.66 -3.57 -24.25
CA GLY A 23 17.07 -2.23 -24.33
C GLY A 23 17.30 -1.47 -25.64
N THR A 24 18.13 -2.00 -26.52
CA THR A 24 18.58 -1.32 -27.76
C THR A 24 17.67 -1.52 -28.97
N GLN A 25 16.64 -2.37 -28.86
CA GLN A 25 15.73 -2.71 -29.96
C GLN A 25 16.40 -3.37 -31.18
N ALA A 26 17.65 -3.83 -31.08
CA ALA A 26 18.45 -4.32 -32.21
C ALA A 26 17.75 -5.43 -33.03
N SER A 27 17.07 -6.36 -32.36
CA SER A 27 16.32 -7.42 -33.05
C SER A 27 15.15 -6.89 -33.88
N PHE A 28 14.46 -5.85 -33.40
CA PHE A 28 13.35 -5.22 -34.12
C PHE A 28 13.87 -4.36 -35.26
N LEU A 29 14.99 -3.66 -35.06
CA LEU A 29 15.64 -2.89 -36.12
C LEU A 29 16.11 -3.80 -37.26
N SER A 30 16.70 -4.95 -36.93
CA SER A 30 17.08 -5.96 -37.92
C SER A 30 15.87 -6.56 -38.65
N LEU A 31 14.74 -6.77 -37.95
CA LEU A 31 13.50 -7.28 -38.55
C LEU A 31 12.91 -6.30 -39.58
N PHE A 32 13.15 -5.01 -39.40
CA PHE A 32 12.70 -3.95 -40.31
C PHE A 32 13.83 -3.40 -41.19
N ASP A 33 14.87 -4.18 -41.46
CA ASP A 33 15.96 -3.82 -42.38
C ASP A 33 16.64 -2.46 -42.07
N GLY A 34 16.75 -2.10 -40.79
CA GLY A 34 17.34 -0.82 -40.36
C GLY A 34 16.36 0.36 -40.30
N ASP A 35 15.07 0.14 -40.56
CA ASP A 35 14.04 1.17 -40.54
C ASP A 35 13.61 1.53 -39.11
N HIS A 36 14.20 2.61 -38.58
CA HIS A 36 13.89 3.12 -37.24
C HIS A 36 12.43 3.60 -37.10
N ASP A 37 11.83 4.15 -38.15
CA ASP A 37 10.46 4.67 -38.10
C ASP A 37 9.46 3.53 -37.89
N LYS A 38 9.68 2.37 -38.52
CA LYS A 38 8.87 1.16 -38.27
C LYS A 38 9.02 0.65 -36.84
N VAL A 39 10.22 0.68 -36.26
CA VAL A 39 10.45 0.28 -34.86
C VAL A 39 9.68 1.20 -33.92
N SER A 40 9.79 2.53 -34.11
CA SER A 40 9.05 3.51 -33.31
C SER A 40 7.54 3.36 -33.46
N ARG A 41 7.05 3.11 -34.68
CA ARG A 41 5.63 2.87 -34.94
C ARG A 41 5.14 1.59 -34.28
N LEU A 42 5.93 0.51 -34.31
CA LEU A 42 5.59 -0.74 -33.63
C LEU A 42 5.45 -0.52 -32.12
N GLU A 43 6.39 0.21 -31.50
CA GLU A 43 6.33 0.51 -30.08
C GLU A 43 5.08 1.31 -29.71
N GLN A 44 4.76 2.35 -30.48
CA GLN A 44 3.55 3.15 -30.27
C GLN A 44 2.27 2.31 -30.39
N LEU A 45 2.15 1.50 -31.45
CA LEU A 45 0.99 0.62 -31.63
C LEU A 45 0.81 -0.37 -30.48
N VAL A 46 1.90 -0.90 -29.93
CA VAL A 46 1.85 -1.79 -28.77
C VAL A 46 1.47 -1.03 -27.50
N ALA A 47 2.03 0.17 -27.30
CA ALA A 47 1.75 1.00 -26.14
C ALA A 47 0.28 1.47 -26.10
N GLU A 48 -0.29 1.87 -27.25
CA GLU A 48 -1.69 2.25 -27.39
C GLU A 48 -2.64 1.06 -27.18
N LYS A 49 -2.25 -0.15 -27.63
CA LYS A 49 -3.07 -1.36 -27.41
C LYS A 49 -3.07 -1.83 -25.96
N MET A 50 -1.98 -1.60 -25.24
CA MET A 50 -1.80 -2.08 -23.87
C MET A 50 -2.21 -1.05 -22.81
N GLY A 51 -2.41 0.21 -23.19
CA GLY A 51 -2.70 1.29 -22.24
C GLY A 51 -2.79 2.66 -22.91
N ASP A 52 -2.14 3.65 -22.30
CA ASP A 52 -2.26 5.06 -22.67
C ASP A 52 -1.17 5.56 -23.63
N GLY A 53 -0.46 4.65 -24.30
CA GLY A 53 0.59 4.99 -25.27
C GLY A 53 1.93 5.42 -24.63
N ARG A 54 2.04 5.53 -23.30
CA ARG A 54 3.26 6.01 -22.66
C ARG A 54 4.25 4.89 -22.40
N VAL A 55 5.48 5.08 -22.88
CA VAL A 55 6.58 4.13 -22.70
C VAL A 55 7.78 4.76 -22.00
N TYR A 56 8.61 3.93 -21.37
CA TYR A 56 9.93 4.36 -20.95
C TYR A 56 10.84 4.53 -22.17
N PRO A 57 11.49 5.70 -22.34
CA PRO A 57 12.37 5.93 -23.49
C PRO A 57 13.67 5.13 -23.37
N VAL A 58 14.16 4.93 -22.14
CA VAL A 58 15.42 4.22 -21.86
C VAL A 58 15.15 3.09 -20.88
N THR A 59 15.54 1.88 -21.28
CA THR A 59 15.48 0.67 -20.45
C THR A 59 16.69 -0.21 -20.71
N GLY A 60 17.02 -1.11 -19.79
CA GLY A 60 17.84 -2.29 -20.10
C GLY A 60 16.96 -3.42 -20.64
N GLN A 61 17.18 -4.64 -20.16
CA GLN A 61 16.32 -5.78 -20.49
C GLN A 61 14.88 -5.57 -20.00
N THR A 62 14.69 -4.91 -18.87
CA THR A 62 13.39 -4.67 -18.24
C THR A 62 13.18 -3.19 -17.92
N TYR A 63 11.96 -2.83 -17.50
CA TYR A 63 11.76 -1.57 -16.79
C TYR A 63 12.63 -1.55 -15.51
N SER A 64 13.02 -0.36 -15.05
CA SER A 64 13.85 -0.23 -13.84
C SER A 64 13.14 -0.77 -12.60
N ARG A 65 13.80 -1.63 -11.82
CA ARG A 65 13.25 -2.17 -10.56
C ARG A 65 13.04 -1.10 -9.49
N LYS A 66 13.59 0.11 -9.67
CA LYS A 66 13.25 1.27 -8.84
C LYS A 66 11.74 1.59 -8.86
N ILE A 67 11.05 1.29 -9.97
CA ILE A 67 9.60 1.46 -10.08
C ILE A 67 8.87 0.54 -9.09
N ASP A 68 9.34 -0.71 -8.92
CA ASP A 68 8.75 -1.65 -7.97
C ASP A 68 8.88 -1.10 -6.53
N ALA A 69 10.05 -0.55 -6.17
CA ALA A 69 10.27 0.10 -4.87
C ALA A 69 9.37 1.32 -4.66
N GLN A 70 9.20 2.17 -5.69
CA GLN A 70 8.31 3.34 -5.61
C GLN A 70 6.84 2.95 -5.41
N VAL A 71 6.35 1.94 -6.14
CA VAL A 71 4.99 1.42 -5.98
C VAL A 71 4.79 0.86 -4.56
N LEU A 72 5.75 0.08 -4.07
CA LEU A 72 5.67 -0.46 -2.71
C LEU A 72 5.86 0.62 -1.64
N GLY A 73 6.53 1.72 -1.95
CA GLY A 73 6.61 2.89 -1.07
C GLY A 73 5.23 3.48 -0.79
N VAL A 74 4.36 3.57 -1.80
CA VAL A 74 2.97 4.03 -1.64
C VAL A 74 2.17 3.06 -0.77
N LEU A 75 2.27 1.76 -1.06
CA LEU A 75 1.60 0.71 -0.29
C LEU A 75 2.05 0.72 1.18
N SER A 76 3.34 0.90 1.41
CA SER A 76 3.92 1.07 2.76
C SER A 76 3.36 2.32 3.45
N GLY A 77 3.26 3.45 2.75
CA GLY A 77 2.63 4.68 3.26
C GLY A 77 1.19 4.47 3.75
N ILE A 78 0.36 3.82 2.93
CA ILE A 78 -1.01 3.44 3.31
C ILE A 78 -1.00 2.55 4.56
N GLY A 79 -0.07 1.57 4.62
CA GLY A 79 0.13 0.72 5.78
C GLY A 79 0.48 1.50 7.05
N ILE A 80 1.39 2.48 6.96
CA ILE A 80 1.78 3.33 8.11
C ILE A 80 0.57 4.08 8.66
N SER A 81 -0.19 4.73 7.78
CA SER A 81 -1.42 5.46 8.12
C SER A 81 -2.44 4.55 8.80
N ALA A 82 -2.71 3.38 8.21
CA ALA A 82 -3.66 2.41 8.75
C ALA A 82 -3.20 1.82 10.10
N HIS A 83 -1.91 1.50 10.25
CA HIS A 83 -1.38 0.97 11.51
C HIS A 83 -1.52 2.00 12.65
N LYS A 84 -1.25 3.28 12.37
CA LYS A 84 -1.43 4.36 13.35
C LYS A 84 -2.89 4.52 13.73
N ALA A 85 -3.80 4.59 12.76
CA ALA A 85 -5.24 4.69 13.02
C ALA A 85 -5.76 3.49 13.82
N GLY A 86 -5.33 2.27 13.49
CA GLY A 86 -5.71 1.06 14.22
C GLY A 86 -5.22 1.07 15.68
N ASN A 87 -4.01 1.59 15.95
CA ASN A 87 -3.52 1.76 17.31
C ASN A 87 -4.39 2.73 18.11
N ASP A 88 -4.75 3.87 17.52
CA ASP A 88 -5.63 4.85 18.19
C ASP A 88 -6.99 4.24 18.51
N VAL A 89 -7.60 3.51 17.57
CA VAL A 89 -8.89 2.83 17.81
C VAL A 89 -8.79 1.84 18.96
N ARG A 90 -7.72 1.04 19.02
CA ARG A 90 -7.50 0.08 20.12
C ARG A 90 -7.38 0.78 21.48
N ILE A 91 -6.69 1.91 21.55
CA ILE A 91 -6.54 2.70 22.79
C ILE A 91 -7.89 3.34 23.18
N LEU A 92 -8.60 3.93 22.24
CA LEU A 92 -9.90 4.57 22.49
C LEU A 92 -10.97 3.54 22.89
N GLN A 93 -10.88 2.31 22.38
CA GLN A 93 -11.72 1.20 22.81
C GLN A 93 -11.37 0.68 24.20
N HIS A 94 -10.09 0.60 24.56
CA HIS A 94 -9.70 0.35 25.95
C HIS A 94 -10.29 1.41 26.90
N ARG A 95 -10.34 2.67 26.44
CA ARG A 95 -10.92 3.81 27.14
C ARG A 95 -12.46 3.83 27.14
N LYS A 96 -13.13 2.94 26.41
CA LYS A 96 -14.59 2.92 26.20
C LYS A 96 -15.16 4.22 25.61
N GLU A 97 -14.35 4.95 24.86
CA GLU A 97 -14.79 6.18 24.19
C GLU A 97 -15.39 5.89 22.81
N ILE A 98 -14.80 4.91 22.12
CA ILE A 98 -15.31 4.35 20.86
C ILE A 98 -15.20 2.83 20.88
N GLU A 99 -15.92 2.14 20.01
CA GLU A 99 -15.79 0.70 19.77
C GLU A 99 -15.85 0.41 18.27
N GLU A 100 -15.07 -0.58 17.81
CA GLU A 100 -15.27 -1.14 16.46
C GLU A 100 -16.64 -1.82 16.34
N PRO A 101 -17.23 -1.88 15.12
CA PRO A 101 -18.52 -2.52 14.91
C PRO A 101 -18.55 -3.96 15.42
N PHE A 102 -19.58 -4.30 16.20
CA PHE A 102 -19.73 -5.62 16.79
C PHE A 102 -20.90 -6.37 16.14
N GLY A 103 -20.61 -7.51 15.52
CA GLY A 103 -21.65 -8.30 14.84
C GLY A 103 -22.66 -8.89 15.84
N LYS A 104 -23.95 -8.94 15.48
CA LYS A 104 -25.02 -9.50 16.34
C LYS A 104 -24.75 -10.94 16.80
N LYS A 105 -24.03 -11.73 15.99
CA LYS A 105 -23.62 -13.12 16.29
C LYS A 105 -22.14 -13.25 16.71
N GLN A 106 -21.42 -12.13 16.83
CA GLN A 106 -20.00 -12.14 17.13
C GLN A 106 -19.81 -12.47 18.62
N VAL A 107 -19.08 -13.54 18.91
CA VAL A 107 -18.67 -13.89 20.28
C VAL A 107 -17.38 -13.15 20.59
N GLY A 108 -17.37 -12.32 21.64
CA GLY A 108 -16.20 -11.50 21.98
C GLY A 108 -15.06 -12.31 22.62
N SER A 109 -15.40 -13.16 23.58
CA SER A 109 -14.51 -14.14 24.20
C SER A 109 -15.33 -15.35 24.62
N SER A 110 -14.76 -16.56 24.48
CA SER A 110 -15.39 -17.81 24.93
C SER A 110 -15.65 -17.86 26.43
N ALA A 111 -14.96 -17.03 27.22
CA ALA A 111 -15.06 -17.00 28.69
C ALA A 111 -15.76 -15.75 29.26
N MET A 112 -15.83 -14.65 28.51
CA MET A 112 -16.36 -13.37 29.01
C MET A 112 -17.28 -12.70 27.98
N ALA A 113 -18.59 -12.85 28.16
CA ALA A 113 -19.61 -12.35 27.23
C ALA A 113 -19.63 -10.82 27.07
N TYR A 114 -19.19 -10.06 28.09
CA TYR A 114 -19.13 -8.60 28.03
C TYR A 114 -17.84 -8.06 27.38
N LYS A 115 -16.81 -8.90 27.16
CA LYS A 115 -15.51 -8.46 26.66
C LYS A 115 -15.55 -8.33 25.13
N ARG A 116 -15.47 -7.09 24.63
CA ARG A 116 -15.41 -6.76 23.21
C ARG A 116 -13.99 -6.34 22.81
N ASN A 117 -13.28 -7.21 22.11
CA ASN A 117 -11.91 -6.94 21.66
C ASN A 117 -11.90 -6.22 20.29
N PRO A 118 -10.98 -5.27 20.06
CA PRO A 118 -10.81 -4.57 18.78
C PRO A 118 -10.07 -5.46 17.75
N MET A 119 -10.62 -6.64 17.46
CA MET A 119 -9.94 -7.68 16.67
C MET A 119 -9.70 -7.25 15.22
N ARG A 120 -10.58 -6.42 14.65
CA ARG A 120 -10.39 -5.94 13.28
C ARG A 120 -9.27 -4.92 13.24
N SER A 121 -9.23 -4.00 14.20
CA SER A 121 -8.11 -3.05 14.30
C SER A 121 -6.79 -3.77 14.56
N GLU A 122 -6.77 -4.81 15.38
CA GLU A 122 -5.58 -5.65 15.61
C GLU A 122 -5.11 -6.35 14.33
N ARG A 123 -6.04 -6.95 13.57
CA ARG A 123 -5.74 -7.58 12.27
C ARG A 123 -5.24 -6.56 11.26
N MET A 124 -5.86 -5.39 11.19
CA MET A 124 -5.47 -4.28 10.32
C MET A 124 -4.03 -3.85 10.62
N CYS A 125 -3.68 -3.63 11.89
CA CYS A 125 -2.30 -3.31 12.28
C CYS A 125 -1.30 -4.42 11.91
N SER A 126 -1.68 -5.69 12.10
CA SER A 126 -0.82 -6.83 11.76
C SER A 126 -0.49 -6.89 10.27
N LEU A 127 -1.51 -6.80 9.40
CA LEU A 127 -1.33 -6.82 7.94
C LEU A 127 -0.60 -5.57 7.44
N ALA A 128 -0.91 -4.40 8.01
CA ALA A 128 -0.21 -3.16 7.69
C ALA A 128 1.30 -3.27 7.99
N ARG A 129 1.69 -3.83 9.15
CA ARG A 129 3.10 -4.06 9.48
C ARG A 129 3.80 -4.97 8.48
N TYR A 130 3.13 -6.03 8.05
CA TYR A 130 3.65 -6.92 7.03
C TYR A 130 3.87 -6.18 5.70
N ALA A 131 2.88 -5.42 5.22
CA ALA A 131 3.02 -4.64 3.99
C ALA A 131 4.17 -3.61 4.06
N ILE A 132 4.34 -2.93 5.20
CA ILE A 132 5.45 -1.99 5.43
C ILE A 132 6.80 -2.71 5.26
N SER A 133 6.96 -3.90 5.84
CA SER A 133 8.21 -4.66 5.77
C SER A 133 8.61 -5.12 4.36
N LEU A 134 7.66 -5.18 3.42
CA LEU A 134 7.93 -5.61 2.05
C LEU A 134 8.60 -4.53 1.19
N HIS A 135 8.54 -3.26 1.59
CA HIS A 135 9.14 -2.15 0.85
C HIS A 135 10.66 -2.34 0.66
N ASP A 136 11.37 -2.65 1.74
CA ASP A 136 12.83 -2.74 1.72
C ASP A 136 13.31 -3.87 0.80
N SER A 137 12.56 -4.97 0.73
CA SER A 137 12.83 -6.06 -0.21
C SER A 137 12.83 -5.61 -1.67
N ALA A 138 11.94 -4.68 -2.06
CA ALA A 138 11.91 -4.14 -3.42
C ALA A 138 13.01 -3.09 -3.64
N ALA A 139 13.33 -2.29 -2.62
CA ALA A 139 14.43 -1.33 -2.66
C ALA A 139 15.78 -2.04 -2.83
N ASP A 140 16.03 -3.09 -2.05
CA ASP A 140 17.25 -3.90 -2.11
C ASP A 140 17.37 -4.59 -3.48
N THR A 141 16.28 -5.18 -3.99
CA THR A 141 16.23 -5.78 -5.33
C THR A 141 16.62 -4.76 -6.40
N ALA A 142 16.18 -3.50 -6.28
CA ALA A 142 16.54 -2.46 -7.24
C ALA A 142 18.01 -2.03 -7.12
N ALA A 143 18.56 -2.00 -5.91
CA ALA A 143 19.93 -1.58 -5.64
C ALA A 143 20.98 -2.59 -6.15
N THR A 144 20.65 -3.89 -6.17
CA THR A 144 21.59 -4.96 -6.54
C THR A 144 21.50 -5.40 -7.99
N GLN A 145 20.66 -4.76 -8.83
CA GLN A 145 20.63 -5.07 -10.26
C GLN A 145 21.93 -4.66 -10.95
N TRP A 146 22.59 -5.62 -11.62
CA TRP A 146 23.81 -5.34 -12.37
C TRP A 146 23.50 -5.09 -13.85
N MET A 147 24.04 -3.98 -14.38
CA MET A 147 23.98 -3.62 -15.79
C MET A 147 22.54 -3.65 -16.36
N GLU A 148 22.28 -4.30 -17.49
CA GLU A 148 20.97 -4.31 -18.15
C GLU A 148 19.91 -5.15 -17.45
N ARG A 149 20.31 -6.15 -16.63
CA ARG A 149 19.50 -6.94 -15.69
C ARG A 149 20.26 -8.16 -15.12
N THR A 150 19.98 -8.50 -13.87
CA THR A 150 20.24 -9.82 -13.28
C THR A 150 18.93 -10.50 -12.86
N LEU A 151 18.88 -11.85 -12.91
CA LEU A 151 17.63 -12.62 -12.77
C LEU A 151 17.22 -12.90 -11.31
N ASP A 152 18.05 -12.53 -10.35
CA ASP A 152 17.75 -12.58 -8.91
C ASP A 152 16.49 -11.79 -8.54
N ASP A 153 16.10 -10.82 -9.37
CA ASP A 153 14.85 -10.07 -9.27
C ASP A 153 13.58 -10.95 -9.35
N SER A 154 13.65 -12.04 -10.11
CA SER A 154 12.46 -12.79 -10.56
C SER A 154 11.72 -13.48 -9.41
N ALA A 155 12.44 -14.20 -8.55
CA ALA A 155 11.82 -14.94 -7.45
C ALA A 155 11.27 -14.00 -6.38
N ASN A 156 12.04 -12.96 -6.02
CA ASN A 156 11.61 -11.97 -5.03
C ASN A 156 10.32 -11.26 -5.46
N ARG A 157 10.29 -10.72 -6.69
CA ARG A 157 9.14 -9.96 -7.21
C ARG A 157 7.85 -10.78 -7.30
N ARG A 158 7.95 -12.11 -7.49
CA ARG A 158 6.78 -13.02 -7.50
C ARG A 158 6.13 -13.17 -6.12
N LEU A 159 6.85 -12.88 -5.05
CA LEU A 159 6.34 -12.88 -3.68
C LEU A 159 5.96 -11.47 -3.26
N THR A 160 6.94 -10.57 -3.28
CA THR A 160 6.88 -9.25 -2.67
C THR A 160 5.77 -8.37 -3.28
N LEU A 161 5.65 -8.34 -4.61
CA LEU A 161 4.64 -7.51 -5.28
C LEU A 161 3.21 -7.95 -4.96
N PRO A 162 2.76 -9.19 -5.29
CA PRO A 162 1.38 -9.58 -5.04
C PRO A 162 1.04 -9.60 -3.54
N GLN A 163 1.98 -9.99 -2.67
CA GLN A 163 1.74 -9.98 -1.23
C GLN A 163 1.48 -8.58 -0.68
N ALA A 164 2.22 -7.57 -1.15
CA ALA A 164 2.00 -6.18 -0.74
C ALA A 164 0.62 -5.67 -1.17
N PHE A 165 0.22 -5.90 -2.43
CA PHE A 165 -1.10 -5.51 -2.92
C PHE A 165 -2.24 -6.19 -2.15
N LEU A 166 -2.16 -7.51 -1.94
CA LEU A 166 -3.19 -8.25 -1.22
C LEU A 166 -3.27 -7.86 0.26
N ALA A 167 -2.13 -7.58 0.89
CA ALA A 167 -2.10 -7.10 2.27
C ALA A 167 -2.76 -5.73 2.42
N ILE A 168 -2.46 -4.79 1.52
CA ILE A 168 -3.07 -3.45 1.57
C ILE A 168 -4.55 -3.46 1.18
N ASP A 169 -4.96 -4.28 0.21
CA ASP A 169 -6.38 -4.48 -0.10
C ASP A 169 -7.16 -4.96 1.13
N ALA A 170 -6.65 -6.00 1.80
CA ALA A 170 -7.25 -6.49 3.04
C ALA A 170 -7.27 -5.44 4.16
N VAL A 171 -6.22 -4.62 4.29
CA VAL A 171 -6.16 -3.48 5.23
C VAL A 171 -7.27 -2.48 4.92
N LEU A 172 -7.46 -2.09 3.66
CA LEU A 172 -8.47 -1.11 3.26
C LEU A 172 -9.90 -1.64 3.45
N ILE A 173 -10.14 -2.93 3.15
CA ILE A 173 -11.43 -3.59 3.44
C ILE A 173 -11.73 -3.58 4.94
N LEU A 174 -10.76 -3.92 5.77
CA LEU A 174 -10.90 -3.87 7.23
C LEU A 174 -11.13 -2.46 7.72
N PHE A 175 -10.38 -1.49 7.18
CA PHE A 175 -10.47 -0.11 7.61
C PHE A 175 -11.83 0.47 7.29
N ARG A 176 -12.32 0.27 6.06
CA ARG A 176 -13.69 0.61 5.65
C ARG A 176 -14.73 -0.01 6.59
N ASN A 177 -14.60 -1.30 6.89
CA ASN A 177 -15.54 -1.97 7.79
C ASN A 177 -15.56 -1.37 9.20
N ILE A 178 -14.41 -0.94 9.72
CA ILE A 178 -14.30 -0.31 11.04
C ILE A 178 -14.97 1.08 11.03
N VAL A 179 -14.65 1.91 10.05
CA VAL A 179 -15.16 3.30 10.01
C VAL A 179 -16.65 3.37 9.69
N ASP A 180 -17.17 2.47 8.84
CA ASP A 180 -18.60 2.42 8.47
C ASP A 180 -19.51 2.06 9.66
N GLY A 181 -18.98 1.41 10.70
CA GLY A 181 -19.75 0.94 11.84
C GLY A 181 -19.17 1.34 13.20
N LEU A 182 -18.37 2.40 13.23
CA LEU A 182 -17.75 2.89 14.46
C LEU A 182 -18.83 3.32 15.47
N VAL A 183 -18.75 2.80 16.69
CA VAL A 183 -19.67 3.16 17.77
C VAL A 183 -18.98 4.18 18.66
N VAL A 184 -19.65 5.30 18.94
CA VAL A 184 -19.14 6.36 19.82
C VAL A 184 -19.98 6.40 21.10
N TYR A 185 -19.35 6.63 22.25
CA TYR A 185 -20.01 6.78 23.54
C TYR A 185 -19.87 8.22 24.09
N PRO A 186 -20.71 9.17 23.63
CA PRO A 186 -20.58 10.58 24.01
C PRO A 186 -20.58 10.83 25.52
N GLN A 187 -21.41 10.10 26.27
CA GLN A 187 -21.50 10.26 27.73
C GLN A 187 -20.19 9.89 28.45
N VAL A 188 -19.47 8.86 27.97
CA VAL A 188 -18.17 8.47 28.53
C VAL A 188 -17.14 9.55 28.25
N ILE A 189 -17.14 10.08 27.03
CA ILE A 189 -16.25 11.18 26.61
C ILE A 189 -16.52 12.43 27.46
N SER A 190 -17.78 12.87 27.56
CA SER A 190 -18.16 14.04 28.36
C SER A 190 -17.81 13.89 29.84
N ARG A 191 -18.00 12.69 30.42
CA ARG A 191 -17.63 12.43 31.81
C ARG A 191 -16.13 12.62 32.04
N LYS A 192 -15.28 12.02 31.19
CA LYS A 192 -13.82 12.14 31.29
C LYS A 192 -13.33 13.57 31.10
N LEU A 193 -13.85 14.27 30.11
CA LEU A 193 -13.55 15.69 29.91
C LEU A 193 -13.91 16.52 31.15
N GLY A 194 -15.07 16.24 31.77
CA GLY A 194 -15.49 16.93 33.00
C GLY A 194 -14.67 16.56 34.24
N GLU A 195 -14.07 15.38 34.31
CA GLU A 195 -13.15 14.96 35.38
C GLU A 195 -11.80 15.69 35.24
N GLU A 196 -11.24 15.71 34.03
CA GLU A 196 -10.03 16.47 33.72
C GLU A 196 -10.25 17.98 33.93
N CYS A 197 -11.26 18.61 33.34
CA CYS A 197 -11.49 20.04 33.54
C CYS A 197 -11.72 20.44 35.03
N ARG A 198 -12.12 19.51 35.90
CA ARG A 198 -12.21 19.74 37.35
C ARG A 198 -10.86 19.63 38.05
N SER A 199 -9.98 18.71 37.64
CA SER A 199 -8.63 18.57 38.19
C SER A 199 -7.75 19.78 37.87
N TRP A 200 -8.00 20.45 36.74
CA TRP A 200 -7.28 21.65 36.30
C TRP A 200 -7.80 22.97 36.90
N ARG A 201 -8.87 22.94 37.71
CA ARG A 201 -9.28 24.16 38.43
C ARG A 201 -8.23 24.46 39.51
N PRO A 202 -7.69 25.69 39.58
CA PRO A 202 -6.74 26.04 40.63
C PRO A 202 -7.39 25.76 41.98
N ARG A 203 -6.69 25.02 42.84
CA ARG A 203 -7.10 24.85 44.24
C ARG A 203 -7.22 26.26 44.81
N ARG A 204 -8.46 26.72 45.06
CA ARG A 204 -8.68 27.99 45.75
C ARG A 204 -8.03 27.85 47.12
N SER A 205 -6.96 28.62 47.34
CA SER A 205 -6.32 28.88 48.62
C SER A 205 -7.27 29.59 49.56
#